data_AF-A0A497Q886-F1
#
_entry.id   AF-A0A497Q886-F1
#
_cell.length_a   1.000
_cell.length_b   1.000
_cell.length_c   1.000
_cell.angle_alpha   90.00
_cell.angle_beta   90.00
_cell.angle_gamma   90.00
#
_symmetry.space_group_name_H-M   'P 1'
#
loop_
_entity.id
_entity.type
_entity.pdbx_description
1 polymer ?
#
loop_
_entity_poly.entity_id
_entity_poly.type
_entity_poly.pdbx_seq_one_letter_code
_entity_poly.pdbx_strand_id
1 'polypeptide(L)'
;MSRVCRRFNLKVSIECVHCLLQRAVNQTRLATDDPELQMQVMMAMTRFLADNLSPDSVPSHIGTDRDLLVQRMTGKDPYAELKHKSNQMALELLPDLQRLVEELGDEQARFRRAALVAAAANAIEFDVSGREFDLEELRDILARVEHDLAIDEVDAFRELCQNSHEVLYLMDNAGEVVLDMVLISEIRKLGPRVIAYVKGGPVLNDATMEDELEAGLDRYADEVRNTGQAAIV
;
A
#
# COMPACT_ATOMS: atom_id res chain seq x y z
N MET A 1 11.12 5.63 -31.64
CA MET A 1 12.36 5.87 -30.85
C MET A 1 12.19 5.20 -29.51
N SER A 2 12.91 4.11 -29.26
CA SER A 2 12.86 3.34 -28.02
C SER A 2 13.33 4.23 -26.86
N ARG A 3 12.42 4.61 -25.95
CA ARG A 3 12.81 5.14 -24.65
C ARG A 3 13.49 4.00 -23.91
N VAL A 4 14.82 4.03 -23.88
CA VAL A 4 15.62 3.15 -23.02
C VAL A 4 15.17 3.44 -21.59
N CYS A 5 14.38 2.53 -21.02
CA CYS A 5 14.06 2.50 -19.61
C CYS A 5 15.41 2.39 -18.88
N ARG A 6 15.92 3.49 -18.34
CA ARG A 6 17.11 3.45 -17.48
C ARG A 6 16.71 2.59 -16.28
N ARG A 7 17.25 1.38 -16.19
CA ARG A 7 17.14 0.58 -14.97
C ARG A 7 17.77 1.37 -13.84
N PHE A 8 16.94 2.03 -13.04
CA PHE A 8 17.34 2.53 -11.73
C PHE A 8 17.50 1.31 -10.84
N ASN A 9 18.73 0.80 -10.71
CA ASN A 9 19.03 -0.16 -9.65
C ASN A 9 19.07 0.63 -8.34
N LEU A 10 17.93 0.69 -7.64
CA LEU A 10 17.88 1.24 -6.29
C LEU A 10 18.71 0.32 -5.38
N LYS A 11 19.82 0.84 -4.87
CA LYS A 11 20.71 0.14 -3.95
C LYS A 11 20.53 0.73 -2.55
N VAL A 12 20.84 -0.06 -1.54
CA VAL A 12 20.90 0.42 -0.16
C VAL A 12 21.86 1.59 -0.01
N SER A 13 21.49 2.54 0.85
CA SER A 13 22.34 3.64 1.30
C SER A 13 22.67 3.48 2.79
N ILE A 14 23.46 4.40 3.35
CA ILE A 14 23.78 4.37 4.78
C ILE A 14 22.53 4.54 5.65
N GLU A 15 21.55 5.31 5.18
CA GLU A 15 20.27 5.54 5.86
C GLU A 15 19.42 4.26 5.90
N CYS A 16 19.58 3.35 4.93
CA CYS A 16 18.90 2.07 4.93
C CYS A 16 19.27 1.23 6.16
N VAL A 17 20.53 1.26 6.62
CA VAL A 17 20.96 0.48 7.79
C VAL A 17 20.19 0.89 9.05
N HIS A 18 20.10 2.20 9.28
CA HIS A 18 19.34 2.76 10.39
C HIS A 18 17.84 2.41 10.26
N CYS A 19 17.26 2.62 9.08
CA CYS A 19 15.85 2.33 8.82
C CYS A 19 15.50 0.85 9.04
N LEU A 20 16.35 -0.08 8.58
CA LEU A 20 16.16 -1.52 8.76
C LEU A 20 16.12 -1.91 10.24
N LEU A 21 17.07 -1.41 11.05
CA LEU A 21 17.11 -1.68 12.49
C LEU A 21 15.95 -1.04 13.23
N GLN A 22 15.61 0.22 12.91
CA GLN A 22 14.49 0.92 13.54
C GLN A 22 13.16 0.21 13.27
N ARG A 23 12.93 -0.22 12.01
CA ARG A 23 11.73 -1.00 11.65
C ARG A 23 11.70 -2.34 12.37
N ALA A 24 12.82 -3.04 12.48
CA ALA A 24 12.90 -4.29 13.23
C ALA A 24 12.50 -4.10 14.71
N VAL A 25 12.96 -3.03 15.37
CA VAL A 25 12.57 -2.71 16.75
C VAL A 25 11.06 -2.48 16.86
N ASN A 26 10.50 -1.63 15.98
CA ASN A 26 9.08 -1.30 16.01
C ASN A 26 8.21 -2.54 15.77
N GLN A 27 8.53 -3.32 14.75
CA GLN A 27 7.83 -4.56 14.42
C GLN A 27 7.92 -5.59 15.56
N THR A 28 9.08 -5.71 16.20
CA THR A 28 9.29 -6.62 17.34
C THR A 28 8.41 -6.24 18.53
N ARG A 29 8.29 -4.94 18.82
CA ARG A 29 7.40 -4.43 19.88
C ARG A 29 5.92 -4.66 19.58
N LEU A 30 5.51 -4.56 18.32
CA LEU A 30 4.15 -4.91 17.92
C LEU A 30 3.85 -6.40 18.08
N ALA A 31 4.85 -7.26 17.84
CA ALA A 31 4.67 -8.70 17.89
C ALA A 31 4.58 -9.26 19.32
N THR A 32 5.34 -8.71 20.27
CA THR A 32 5.44 -9.27 21.62
C THR A 32 5.85 -8.24 22.67
N ASP A 33 5.32 -8.40 23.88
CA ASP A 33 5.71 -7.63 25.08
C ASP A 33 6.80 -8.34 25.91
N ASP A 34 7.22 -9.55 25.55
CA ASP A 34 8.25 -10.32 26.25
C ASP A 34 9.65 -9.73 26.02
N PRO A 35 10.28 -9.11 27.03
CA PRO A 35 11.58 -8.45 26.86
C PRO A 35 12.72 -9.40 26.47
N GLU A 36 12.65 -10.67 26.89
CA GLU A 36 13.68 -11.66 26.55
C GLU A 36 13.61 -12.01 25.07
N LEU A 37 12.41 -12.32 24.57
CA LEU A 37 12.19 -12.58 23.15
C LEU A 37 12.51 -11.35 22.29
N GLN A 38 12.14 -10.14 22.72
CA GLN A 38 12.49 -8.90 22.01
C GLN A 38 14.01 -8.77 21.82
N MET A 39 14.79 -9.02 22.88
CA MET A 39 16.26 -8.97 22.81
C MET A 39 16.81 -10.07 21.88
N GLN A 40 16.27 -11.29 21.96
CA GLN A 40 16.68 -12.39 21.08
C GLN A 40 16.44 -12.06 19.60
N VAL A 41 15.30 -11.47 19.25
CA VAL A 41 14.99 -11.02 17.89
C VAL A 41 15.99 -9.95 17.42
N MET A 42 16.32 -8.97 18.26
CA MET A 42 17.28 -7.92 17.87
C MET A 42 18.72 -8.45 17.74
N MET A 43 19.12 -9.42 18.57
CA MET A 43 20.40 -10.11 18.39
C MET A 43 20.44 -10.91 17.09
N ALA A 44 19.35 -11.59 16.72
CA ALA A 44 19.25 -12.27 15.43
C ALA A 44 19.28 -11.28 14.25
N MET A 45 18.59 -10.14 14.39
CA MET A 45 18.52 -9.10 13.37
C MET A 45 19.89 -8.48 13.05
N THR A 46 20.67 -8.16 14.09
CA THR A 46 22.00 -7.58 13.92
C THR A 46 22.96 -8.55 13.22
N ARG A 47 22.88 -9.85 13.54
CA ARG A 47 23.63 -10.90 12.80
C ARG A 47 23.15 -11.03 11.36
N PHE A 48 21.84 -11.09 11.14
CA PHE A 48 21.25 -11.15 9.81
C PHE A 48 21.74 -10.00 8.92
N LEU A 49 21.72 -8.76 9.41
CA LEU A 49 22.23 -7.61 8.66
C LEU A 49 23.73 -7.70 8.43
N ALA A 50 24.52 -8.14 9.41
CA ALA A 50 25.96 -8.32 9.24
C ALA A 50 26.30 -9.34 8.13
N ASP A 51 25.50 -10.40 8.01
CA ASP A 51 25.75 -11.49 7.05
C ASP A 51 25.18 -11.21 5.65
N ASN A 52 24.11 -10.41 5.53
CA ASN A 52 23.33 -10.30 4.28
C ASN A 52 23.30 -8.88 3.67
N LEU A 53 23.63 -7.84 4.43
CA LEU A 53 23.67 -6.48 3.89
C LEU A 53 24.97 -6.24 3.12
N SER A 54 24.85 -5.80 1.87
CA SER A 54 25.95 -5.39 1.02
C SER A 54 25.61 -4.11 0.25
N PRO A 55 26.60 -3.38 -0.32
CA PRO A 55 26.32 -2.23 -1.17
C PRO A 55 25.45 -2.54 -2.40
N ASP A 56 25.35 -3.80 -2.80
CA ASP A 56 24.53 -4.25 -3.93
C ASP A 56 23.15 -4.76 -3.52
N SER A 57 22.83 -4.78 -2.22
CA SER A 57 21.53 -5.20 -1.72
C SER A 57 20.42 -4.26 -2.19
N VAL A 58 19.27 -4.85 -2.52
CA VAL A 58 18.05 -4.12 -2.87
C VAL A 58 17.26 -3.85 -1.58
N PRO A 59 16.91 -2.59 -1.26
CA PRO A 59 16.23 -2.25 0.00
C PRO A 59 14.95 -3.03 0.27
N SER A 60 14.13 -3.27 -0.77
CA SER A 60 12.88 -4.04 -0.64
C SER A 60 13.15 -5.48 -0.22
N HIS A 61 14.14 -6.15 -0.83
CA HIS A 61 14.41 -7.57 -0.58
C HIS A 61 14.91 -7.79 0.86
N ILE A 62 15.93 -7.02 1.27
CA ILE A 62 16.45 -7.14 2.64
C ILE A 62 15.44 -6.65 3.69
N GLY A 63 14.56 -5.74 3.31
CA GLY A 63 13.41 -5.33 4.12
C GLY A 63 12.42 -6.46 4.35
N THR A 64 12.04 -7.19 3.30
CA THR A 64 11.18 -8.38 3.42
C THR A 64 11.82 -9.45 4.30
N ASP A 65 13.10 -9.75 4.11
CA ASP A 65 13.78 -10.77 4.91
C ASP A 65 13.85 -10.40 6.40
N ARG A 66 14.03 -9.11 6.71
CA ARG A 66 13.89 -8.56 8.07
C ARG A 66 12.50 -8.87 8.63
N ASP A 67 11.45 -8.55 7.87
CA ASP A 67 10.07 -8.71 8.35
C ASP A 67 9.73 -10.17 8.62
N LEU A 68 10.12 -11.06 7.70
CA LEU A 68 9.94 -12.50 7.83
C LEU A 68 10.78 -13.08 8.99
N LEU A 69 11.95 -12.51 9.30
CA LEU A 69 12.74 -12.95 10.46
C LEU A 69 11.99 -12.69 11.77
N VAL A 70 11.41 -11.50 11.94
CA VAL A 70 10.60 -11.17 13.12
C VAL A 70 9.41 -12.11 13.22
N GLN A 71 8.65 -12.27 12.13
CA GLN A 71 7.49 -13.18 12.10
C GLN A 71 7.85 -14.62 12.45
N ARG A 72 8.95 -15.16 11.92
CA ARG A 72 9.39 -16.53 12.23
C ARG A 72 9.74 -16.71 13.70
N MET A 73 10.37 -15.71 14.31
CA MET A 73 10.80 -15.81 15.72
C MET A 73 9.66 -15.58 16.71
N THR A 74 8.68 -14.74 16.35
CA THR A 74 7.54 -14.42 17.23
C THR A 74 6.30 -15.27 16.97
N GLY A 75 6.21 -15.90 15.80
CA GLY A 75 5.06 -16.71 15.38
C GLY A 75 3.80 -15.90 15.07
N LYS A 76 3.93 -14.58 14.82
CA LYS A 76 2.80 -13.67 14.58
C LYS A 76 3.04 -12.78 13.37
N ASP A 77 1.96 -12.38 12.71
CA ASP A 77 1.94 -11.16 11.89
C ASP A 77 1.85 -9.94 12.83
N PRO A 78 2.89 -9.11 12.96
CA PRO A 78 2.90 -7.99 13.90
C PRO A 78 1.95 -6.85 13.51
N TYR A 79 1.52 -6.79 12.24
CA TYR A 79 0.71 -5.68 11.72
C TYR A 79 -0.77 -6.01 11.59
N ALA A 80 -1.20 -7.26 11.80
CA ALA A 80 -2.58 -7.71 11.59
C ALA A 80 -3.64 -6.78 12.22
N GLU A 81 -3.47 -6.42 13.50
CA GLU A 81 -4.39 -5.51 14.21
C GLU A 81 -4.37 -4.07 13.67
N LEU A 82 -3.21 -3.60 13.21
CA LEU A 82 -3.11 -2.27 12.61
C LEU A 82 -3.78 -2.25 11.24
N LYS A 83 -3.57 -3.29 10.42
CA LYS A 83 -4.22 -3.45 9.12
C LYS A 83 -5.74 -3.48 9.26
N HIS A 84 -6.25 -4.28 10.21
CA HIS A 84 -7.69 -4.34 10.52
C HIS A 84 -8.25 -2.94 10.85
N LYS A 85 -7.58 -2.20 11.76
CA LYS A 85 -8.02 -0.85 12.12
C LYS A 85 -7.98 0.11 10.94
N SER A 86 -6.93 0.06 10.12
CA SER A 86 -6.82 0.89 8.92
C SER A 86 -7.93 0.57 7.91
N ASN A 87 -8.26 -0.71 7.69
CA ASN A 87 -9.37 -1.12 6.84
C ASN A 87 -10.71 -0.57 7.36
N GLN A 88 -11.00 -0.72 8.66
CA GLN A 88 -12.23 -0.22 9.26
C GLN A 88 -12.37 1.30 9.11
N MET A 89 -11.32 2.06 9.43
CA MET A 89 -11.33 3.52 9.30
C MET A 89 -11.54 3.96 7.85
N ALA A 90 -10.88 3.30 6.89
CA ALA A 90 -11.04 3.63 5.49
C ALA A 90 -12.44 3.27 4.95
N LEU A 91 -13.03 2.16 5.43
CA LEU A 91 -14.40 1.77 5.10
C LEU A 91 -15.45 2.78 5.59
N GLU A 92 -15.23 3.40 6.76
CA GLU A 92 -16.11 4.46 7.26
C GLU A 92 -16.12 5.69 6.35
N LEU A 93 -14.99 5.99 5.68
CA LEU A 93 -14.86 7.10 4.74
C LEU A 93 -15.33 6.78 3.32
N LEU A 94 -15.48 5.50 2.97
CA LEU A 94 -15.79 5.08 1.60
C LEU A 94 -17.03 5.76 1.00
N PRO A 95 -18.18 5.90 1.72
CA PRO A 95 -19.36 6.57 1.17
C PRO A 95 -19.12 8.04 0.80
N ASP A 96 -18.28 8.71 1.58
CA ASP A 96 -17.93 10.11 1.39
C ASP A 96 -16.92 10.28 0.23
N LEU A 97 -15.93 9.39 0.14
CA LEU A 97 -15.00 9.32 -0.98
C LEU A 97 -15.73 9.08 -2.32
N GLN A 98 -16.69 8.15 -2.33
CA GLN A 98 -17.52 7.88 -3.50
C GLN A 98 -18.34 9.10 -3.90
N ARG A 99 -18.96 9.79 -2.92
CA ARG A 99 -19.74 11.00 -3.19
C ARG A 99 -18.90 12.11 -3.83
N LEU A 100 -17.68 12.33 -3.34
CA LEU A 100 -16.75 13.33 -3.90
C LEU A 100 -16.44 13.09 -5.39
N VAL A 101 -16.47 11.82 -5.84
CA VAL A 101 -16.30 11.47 -7.25
C VAL A 101 -17.62 11.56 -7.99
N GLU A 102 -18.68 10.92 -7.49
CA GLU A 102 -19.97 10.79 -8.18
C GLU A 102 -20.70 12.13 -8.41
N GLU A 103 -20.49 13.12 -7.54
CA GLU A 103 -21.05 14.47 -7.70
C GLU A 103 -20.50 15.21 -8.93
N LEU A 104 -19.38 14.75 -9.49
CA LEU A 104 -18.82 15.30 -10.73
C LEU A 104 -19.59 14.75 -11.94
N GLY A 105 -20.20 15.65 -12.71
CA GLY A 105 -21.01 15.30 -13.89
C GLY A 105 -20.22 14.85 -15.11
N ASP A 106 -18.89 15.06 -15.12
CA ASP A 106 -18.01 14.75 -16.24
C ASP A 106 -17.12 13.52 -15.93
N GLU A 107 -17.02 12.59 -16.87
CA GLU A 107 -16.26 11.34 -16.70
C GLU A 107 -14.76 11.58 -16.49
N GLN A 108 -14.17 12.55 -17.19
CA GLN A 108 -12.75 12.86 -17.06
C GLN A 108 -12.46 13.46 -15.68
N ALA A 109 -13.33 14.38 -15.21
CA ALA A 109 -13.25 14.94 -13.86
C ALA A 109 -13.39 13.87 -12.77
N ARG A 110 -14.34 12.92 -12.94
CA ARG A 110 -14.50 11.78 -12.02
C ARG A 110 -13.24 10.93 -11.94
N PHE A 111 -12.72 10.52 -13.10
CA PHE A 111 -11.52 9.69 -13.15
C PHE A 111 -10.33 10.38 -12.49
N ARG A 112 -10.13 11.68 -12.78
CA ARG A 112 -9.07 12.47 -12.14
C ARG A 112 -9.24 12.52 -10.62
N ARG A 113 -10.46 12.79 -10.13
CA ARG A 113 -10.75 12.82 -8.70
C ARG A 113 -10.48 11.47 -8.04
N ALA A 114 -10.89 10.38 -8.68
CA ALA A 114 -10.67 9.03 -8.18
C ALA A 114 -9.17 8.66 -8.14
N ALA A 115 -8.40 9.08 -9.15
CA ALA A 115 -6.95 8.89 -9.17
C ALA A 115 -6.24 9.67 -8.05
N LEU A 116 -6.70 10.90 -7.77
CA LEU A 116 -6.20 11.69 -6.65
C LEU A 116 -6.58 11.07 -5.29
N VAL A 117 -7.77 10.47 -5.17
CA VAL A 117 -8.18 9.72 -3.97
C VAL A 117 -7.25 8.54 -3.72
N ALA A 118 -6.97 7.72 -4.75
CA ALA A 118 -6.02 6.63 -4.63
C ALA A 118 -4.61 7.13 -4.25
N ALA A 119 -4.11 8.17 -4.92
CA ALA A 119 -2.80 8.76 -4.61
C ALA A 119 -2.72 9.35 -3.19
N ALA A 120 -3.83 9.89 -2.67
CA ALA A 120 -3.92 10.45 -1.33
C ALA A 120 -3.88 9.40 -0.22
N ALA A 121 -4.08 8.12 -0.52
CA ALA A 121 -4.13 7.07 0.49
C ALA A 121 -2.86 6.99 1.36
N ASN A 122 -1.69 7.23 0.75
CA ASN A 122 -0.42 7.28 1.47
C ASN A 122 -0.22 8.57 2.29
N ALA A 123 -0.98 9.62 2.00
CA ALA A 123 -0.96 10.88 2.74
C ALA A 123 -1.99 10.90 3.89
N ILE A 124 -3.00 10.04 3.81
CA ILE A 124 -4.01 9.88 4.85
C ILE A 124 -3.42 8.95 5.92
N GLU A 125 -2.85 9.56 6.96
CA GLU A 125 -2.52 8.82 8.18
C GLU A 125 -3.85 8.41 8.84
N PHE A 126 -4.26 7.15 8.64
CA PHE A 126 -5.31 6.51 9.44
C PHE A 126 -4.78 6.27 10.85
N ASP A 127 -4.51 7.35 11.58
CA ASP A 127 -3.97 7.29 12.93
C ASP A 127 -5.05 6.82 13.90
N VAL A 128 -4.68 5.85 14.73
CA VAL A 128 -5.53 5.19 15.73
C VAL A 128 -5.82 6.11 16.93
N SER A 129 -5.53 7.41 16.83
CA SER A 129 -5.73 8.39 17.89
C SER A 129 -7.20 8.78 18.12
N GLY A 130 -8.14 8.20 17.36
CA GLY A 130 -9.58 8.40 17.55
C GLY A 130 -10.05 9.79 17.13
N ARG A 131 -9.30 10.45 16.22
CA ARG A 131 -9.71 11.72 15.64
C ARG A 131 -10.77 11.45 14.56
N GLU A 132 -11.91 12.13 14.65
CA GLU A 132 -12.90 12.13 13.57
C GLU A 132 -12.26 12.81 12.35
N PHE A 133 -12.13 12.05 11.26
CA PHE A 133 -11.63 12.55 10.00
C PHE A 133 -12.78 13.26 9.27
N ASP A 134 -12.61 14.54 8.99
CA ASP A 134 -13.65 15.41 8.43
C ASP A 134 -13.49 15.57 6.90
N LEU A 135 -14.61 15.70 6.19
CA LEU A 135 -14.68 15.91 4.73
C LEU A 135 -13.87 17.11 4.23
N GLU A 136 -13.74 18.17 5.03
CA GLU A 136 -12.91 19.34 4.74
C GLU A 136 -11.42 18.97 4.78
N GLU A 137 -10.98 18.20 5.77
CA GLU A 137 -9.61 17.67 5.84
C GLU A 137 -9.29 16.78 4.63
N LEU A 138 -10.23 15.91 4.23
CA LEU A 138 -10.09 15.11 3.01
C LEU A 138 -9.93 15.99 1.77
N ARG A 139 -10.73 17.04 1.63
CA ARG A 139 -10.63 17.97 0.49
C ARG A 139 -9.30 18.71 0.48
N ASP A 140 -8.81 19.12 1.63
CA ASP A 140 -7.51 19.76 1.79
C ASP A 140 -6.37 18.82 1.42
N ILE A 141 -6.44 17.55 1.84
CA ILE A 141 -5.47 16.52 1.45
C ILE A 141 -5.48 16.34 -0.06
N LEU A 142 -6.66 16.17 -0.68
CA LEU A 142 -6.77 16.02 -2.14
C LEU A 142 -6.22 17.23 -2.89
N ALA A 143 -6.49 18.45 -2.42
CA ALA A 143 -5.98 19.67 -3.02
C ALA A 143 -4.44 19.76 -2.91
N ARG A 144 -3.86 19.36 -1.78
CA ARG A 144 -2.40 19.29 -1.59
C ARG A 144 -1.79 18.23 -2.51
N VAL A 145 -2.35 17.03 -2.54
CA VAL A 145 -1.88 15.94 -3.42
C VAL A 145 -1.90 16.39 -4.87
N GLU A 146 -2.98 17.02 -5.33
CA GLU A 146 -3.08 17.53 -6.70
C GLU A 146 -2.06 18.63 -7.00
N HIS A 147 -1.85 19.56 -6.06
CA HIS A 147 -0.86 20.62 -6.21
C HIS A 147 0.59 20.07 -6.26
N ASP A 148 0.87 19.02 -5.49
CA ASP A 148 2.21 18.46 -5.32
C ASP A 148 2.57 17.37 -6.35
N LEU A 149 1.69 17.09 -7.32
CA LEU A 149 1.97 16.18 -8.44
C LEU A 149 3.15 16.71 -9.28
N ALA A 150 4.34 16.17 -9.03
CA ALA A 150 5.53 16.49 -9.81
C ALA A 150 5.43 15.97 -11.26
N ILE A 151 4.70 14.87 -11.47
CA ILE A 151 4.39 14.28 -12.78
C ILE A 151 2.89 14.01 -12.80
N ASP A 152 2.18 14.71 -13.68
CA ASP A 152 0.74 14.54 -13.88
C ASP A 152 0.49 13.90 -15.26
N GLU A 153 0.30 12.59 -15.26
CA GLU A 153 -0.06 11.80 -16.46
C GLU A 153 -1.46 11.17 -16.30
N VAL A 154 -2.33 11.74 -15.45
CA VAL A 154 -3.64 11.15 -15.14
C VAL A 154 -4.53 11.00 -16.38
N ASP A 155 -4.52 11.99 -17.27
CA ASP A 155 -5.28 11.92 -18.53
C ASP A 155 -4.74 10.81 -19.46
N ALA A 156 -3.41 10.69 -19.57
CA ALA A 156 -2.79 9.65 -20.36
C ALA A 156 -3.05 8.25 -19.78
N PHE A 157 -3.07 8.14 -18.45
CA PHE A 157 -3.46 6.92 -17.74
C PHE A 157 -4.92 6.55 -18.01
N ARG A 158 -5.85 7.51 -17.99
CA ARG A 158 -7.25 7.30 -18.35
C ARG A 158 -7.40 6.76 -19.77
N GLU A 159 -6.75 7.41 -20.74
CA GLU A 159 -6.78 6.98 -22.14
C GLU A 159 -6.19 5.57 -22.31
N LEU A 160 -5.12 5.24 -21.57
CA LEU A 160 -4.55 3.90 -21.59
C LEU A 160 -5.55 2.86 -21.07
N CYS A 161 -6.24 3.14 -19.97
CA CYS A 161 -7.29 2.27 -19.41
C CYS A 161 -8.45 2.08 -20.41
N GLN A 162 -8.95 3.15 -21.03
CA GLN A 162 -10.03 3.09 -22.03
C GLN A 162 -9.70 2.20 -23.23
N ASN A 163 -8.44 2.19 -23.66
CA ASN A 163 -7.98 1.42 -24.81
C ASN A 163 -7.48 0.02 -24.45
N SER A 164 -7.60 -0.38 -23.18
CA SER A 164 -7.16 -1.70 -22.70
C SER A 164 -8.33 -2.67 -22.62
N HIS A 165 -8.05 -3.96 -22.81
CA HIS A 165 -9.03 -5.03 -22.56
C HIS A 165 -9.05 -5.47 -21.09
N GLU A 166 -7.88 -5.43 -20.45
CA GLU A 166 -7.68 -5.85 -19.08
C GLU A 166 -6.67 -4.93 -18.40
N VAL A 167 -6.94 -4.56 -17.15
CA VAL A 167 -6.07 -3.76 -16.29
C VAL A 167 -5.72 -4.59 -15.07
N LEU A 168 -4.41 -4.70 -14.82
CA LEU A 168 -3.86 -5.28 -13.61
C LEU A 168 -3.63 -4.17 -12.58
N TYR A 169 -4.33 -4.21 -11.46
CA TYR A 169 -4.17 -3.25 -10.37
C TYR A 169 -3.40 -3.89 -9.22
N LEU A 170 -2.20 -3.40 -8.91
CA LEU A 170 -1.37 -3.91 -7.82
C LEU A 170 -1.66 -3.10 -6.56
N MET A 171 -2.21 -3.76 -5.55
CA MET A 171 -2.48 -3.13 -4.26
C MET A 171 -1.18 -3.01 -3.46
N ASP A 172 -1.09 -1.98 -2.61
CA ASP A 172 0.04 -1.80 -1.69
C ASP A 172 -0.36 -2.14 -0.25
N ASN A 173 -1.03 -1.23 0.45
CA ASN A 173 -1.27 -1.34 1.89
C ASN A 173 -2.73 -1.63 2.26
N ALA A 174 -2.94 -2.23 3.43
CA ALA A 174 -4.25 -2.23 4.10
C ALA A 174 -4.70 -0.79 4.43
N GLY A 175 -6.01 -0.55 4.45
CA GLY A 175 -6.61 0.78 4.46
C GLY A 175 -6.65 1.42 3.07
N GLU A 176 -5.49 1.51 2.39
CA GLU A 176 -5.38 2.03 1.02
C GLU A 176 -6.22 1.24 0.02
N VAL A 177 -6.37 -0.08 0.23
CA VAL A 177 -7.28 -0.94 -0.56
C VAL A 177 -8.65 -0.29 -0.77
N VAL A 178 -9.22 0.35 0.26
CA VAL A 178 -10.56 0.94 0.20
C VAL A 178 -10.58 2.21 -0.66
N LEU A 179 -9.51 3.00 -0.65
CA LEU A 179 -9.41 4.20 -1.47
C LEU A 179 -9.17 3.83 -2.93
N ASP A 180 -8.35 2.81 -3.17
CA ASP A 180 -8.12 2.24 -4.49
C ASP A 180 -9.41 1.70 -5.13
N MET A 181 -10.37 1.19 -4.35
CA MET A 181 -11.68 0.77 -4.87
C MET A 181 -12.40 1.89 -5.63
N VAL A 182 -12.21 3.15 -5.22
CA VAL A 182 -12.82 4.31 -5.88
C VAL A 182 -12.24 4.49 -7.29
N LEU A 183 -10.93 4.38 -7.46
CA LEU A 183 -10.29 4.42 -8.77
C LEU A 183 -10.61 3.18 -9.61
N ILE A 184 -10.55 1.98 -9.01
CA ILE A 184 -10.90 0.72 -9.68
C ILE A 184 -12.32 0.79 -10.26
N SER A 185 -13.27 1.39 -9.52
CA SER A 185 -14.64 1.61 -9.99
C SER A 185 -14.70 2.47 -11.24
N GLU A 186 -13.97 3.59 -11.26
CA GLU A 186 -13.92 4.45 -12.44
C GLU A 186 -13.20 3.77 -13.61
N ILE A 187 -12.13 2.99 -13.36
CA ILE A 187 -11.46 2.21 -14.40
C ILE A 187 -12.43 1.22 -15.06
N ARG A 188 -13.22 0.47 -14.27
CA ARG A 188 -14.19 -0.49 -14.84
C ARG A 188 -15.28 0.19 -15.66
N LYS A 189 -15.72 1.39 -15.28
CA LYS A 189 -16.70 2.17 -16.05
C LYS A 189 -16.19 2.53 -17.45
N LEU A 190 -14.87 2.57 -17.66
CA LEU A 190 -14.26 2.80 -18.98
C LEU A 190 -14.33 1.57 -19.90
N GLY A 191 -14.68 0.39 -19.37
CA GLY A 191 -14.84 -0.85 -20.14
C GLY A 191 -13.81 -1.98 -19.94
N PRO A 192 -12.56 -1.78 -19.48
CA PRO A 192 -11.65 -2.90 -19.28
C PRO A 192 -12.09 -3.78 -18.11
N ARG A 193 -11.73 -5.07 -18.19
CA ARG A 193 -11.75 -5.97 -17.03
C ARG A 193 -10.66 -5.56 -16.05
N VAL A 194 -10.95 -5.47 -14.75
CA VAL A 194 -9.94 -5.14 -13.73
C VAL A 194 -9.65 -6.35 -12.86
N ILE A 195 -8.37 -6.75 -12.80
CA ILE A 195 -7.88 -7.75 -11.84
C ILE A 195 -7.03 -7.06 -10.78
N ALA A 196 -7.47 -7.12 -9.53
CA ALA A 196 -6.71 -6.60 -8.41
C ALA A 196 -5.77 -7.68 -7.85
N TYR A 197 -4.56 -7.29 -7.45
CA TYR A 197 -3.56 -8.17 -6.86
C TYR A 197 -3.10 -7.67 -5.51
N VAL A 198 -3.35 -8.47 -4.48
CA VAL A 198 -2.80 -8.30 -3.13
C VAL A 198 -1.55 -9.17 -2.94
N LYS A 199 -0.82 -9.00 -1.84
CA LYS A 199 0.33 -9.87 -1.53
C LYS A 199 -0.13 -11.29 -1.16
N GLY A 200 0.72 -12.28 -1.44
CA GLY A 200 0.48 -13.68 -1.10
C GLY A 200 0.68 -14.03 0.37
N GLY A 201 1.15 -13.10 1.20
CA GLY A 201 1.36 -13.28 2.63
C GLY A 201 1.69 -11.95 3.32
N PRO A 202 1.65 -11.90 4.65
CA PRO A 202 1.84 -10.65 5.40
C PRO A 202 3.30 -10.20 5.38
N VAL A 203 3.53 -8.96 4.95
CA VAL A 203 4.80 -8.23 5.11
C VAL A 203 4.41 -6.80 5.44
N LEU A 204 4.87 -6.27 6.57
CA LEU A 204 4.45 -4.97 7.08
C LEU A 204 2.92 -4.82 7.05
N ASN A 205 2.43 -3.67 6.60
CA ASN A 205 1.03 -3.35 6.43
C ASN A 205 0.52 -3.66 5.02
N ASP A 206 1.27 -4.42 4.21
CA ASP A 206 0.85 -4.76 2.85
C ASP A 206 -0.49 -5.51 2.87
N ALA A 207 -1.36 -5.18 1.91
CA ALA A 207 -2.66 -5.82 1.75
C ALA A 207 -2.50 -7.27 1.30
N THR A 208 -3.29 -8.16 1.90
CA THR A 208 -3.37 -9.59 1.63
C THR A 208 -4.80 -10.00 1.27
N MET A 209 -5.05 -11.30 1.03
CA MET A 209 -6.42 -11.79 0.82
C MET A 209 -7.32 -11.57 2.05
N GLU A 210 -6.76 -11.52 3.26
CA GLU A 210 -7.55 -11.23 4.46
C GLU A 210 -8.08 -9.79 4.43
N ASP A 211 -7.22 -8.85 4.04
CA ASP A 211 -7.57 -7.42 3.89
C ASP A 211 -8.57 -7.20 2.76
N GLU A 212 -8.44 -7.95 1.67
CA GLU A 212 -9.42 -7.94 0.59
C GLU A 212 -10.81 -8.37 1.08
N LEU A 213 -10.90 -9.52 1.75
CA LEU A 213 -12.17 -10.06 2.25
C LEU A 213 -12.82 -9.09 3.24
N GLU A 214 -12.01 -8.43 4.08
CA GLU A 214 -12.49 -7.43 5.03
C GLU A 214 -13.04 -6.19 4.31
N ALA A 215 -12.30 -5.66 3.33
CA ALA A 215 -12.66 -4.44 2.62
C ALA A 215 -13.79 -4.67 1.57
N GLY A 216 -13.94 -5.90 1.09
CA GLY A 216 -14.89 -6.27 0.04
C GLY A 216 -14.50 -5.72 -1.34
N LEU A 217 -13.22 -5.86 -1.70
CA LEU A 217 -12.65 -5.44 -2.99
C LEU A 217 -13.23 -6.21 -4.18
N ASP A 218 -13.64 -7.46 -3.98
CA ASP A 218 -14.32 -8.31 -4.97
C ASP A 218 -15.59 -7.68 -5.56
N ARG A 219 -16.25 -6.77 -4.85
CA ARG A 219 -17.39 -6.00 -5.36
C ARG A 219 -16.97 -4.95 -6.39
N TYR A 220 -15.73 -4.48 -6.29
CA TYR A 220 -15.19 -3.39 -7.08
C TYR A 220 -14.30 -3.84 -8.21
N ALA A 221 -13.53 -4.92 -8.08
CA ALA A 221 -12.77 -5.54 -9.17
C ALA A 221 -13.57 -6.67 -9.85
N ASP A 222 -13.16 -7.10 -11.06
CA ASP A 222 -13.77 -8.28 -11.71
C ASP A 222 -13.16 -9.60 -11.22
N GLU A 223 -11.93 -9.54 -10.69
CA GLU A 223 -11.26 -10.66 -10.05
C GLU A 223 -10.22 -10.13 -9.06
N VAL A 224 -10.03 -10.84 -7.94
CA VAL A 224 -8.94 -10.60 -6.99
C VAL A 224 -8.03 -11.81 -7.00
N ARG A 225 -6.71 -11.56 -7.08
CA ARG A 225 -5.67 -12.58 -6.97
C ARG A 225 -4.63 -12.15 -5.95
N ASN A 226 -3.73 -13.07 -5.62
CA ASN A 226 -2.52 -12.73 -4.90
C ASN A 226 -1.27 -13.03 -5.73
N THR A 227 -0.15 -12.44 -5.33
CA THR A 227 1.15 -12.61 -5.98
C THR A 227 1.79 -13.98 -5.74
N GLY A 228 1.18 -14.86 -4.91
CA GLY A 228 1.74 -16.16 -4.53
C GLY A 228 2.95 -16.09 -3.60
N GLN A 229 3.44 -14.89 -3.27
CA GLN A 229 4.55 -14.65 -2.36
C GLN A 229 4.27 -13.44 -1.47
N ALA A 230 4.88 -13.40 -0.29
CA ALA A 230 4.68 -12.33 0.67
C ALA A 230 5.27 -10.98 0.20
N ALA A 231 6.24 -11.00 -0.73
CA ALA A 231 6.75 -9.80 -1.39
C ALA A 231 7.08 -10.09 -2.86
N ILE A 232 7.18 -9.02 -3.66
CA ILE A 232 7.67 -9.08 -5.04
C ILE A 232 9.21 -9.04 -4.97
N VAL A 233 9.84 -10.15 -5.34
CA VAL A 233 11.31 -10.37 -5.38
C VAL A 233 11.87 -10.22 -6.79
#